data_AF-A0A1F5RX71-F1
#
_entry.id   AF-A0A1F5RX71-F1
#
_cell.length_a   1.000
_cell.length_b   1.000
_cell.length_c   1.000
_cell.angle_alpha   90.00
_cell.angle_beta   90.00
_cell.angle_gamma   90.00
#
_symmetry.space_group_name_H-M   'P 1'
#
loop_
_entity.id
_entity.type
_entity.pdbx_description
1 polymer ?
#
loop_
_entity_poly.entity_id
_entity_poly.type
_entity_poly.pdbx_seq_one_letter_code
_entity_poly.pdbx_strand_id
1 'polypeptide(L)'
;MENNISPDFGKIPGVGESISKKIKEYLETGEIKDYDELKKETAIQQIVTYFFETKGVNLDELKKSAKNKKIVYSRFTKPAKQLLELAGSVEKAKEAITKVAEWAKSRNLDYAIETVFKKWLELDKLKPKEVVKKPFYRDDPMIWSETKKRWYVVSPENGWLEYAGKESEIEWKIIK
;
A
#
# COMPACT_ATOMS: atom_id res chain seq x y z
N MET A 1 8.40 50.70 30.43
CA MET A 1 7.47 49.65 30.86
C MET A 1 6.61 49.33 29.65
N GLU A 2 6.95 48.29 28.89
CA GLU A 2 6.09 47.86 27.79
C GLU A 2 4.85 47.19 28.40
N ASN A 3 3.71 47.85 28.25
CA ASN A 3 2.42 47.31 28.65
C ASN A 3 2.12 46.11 27.75
N ASN A 4 2.44 44.90 28.22
CA ASN A 4 1.98 43.66 27.63
C ASN A 4 0.47 43.51 27.88
N ILE A 5 -0.33 44.22 27.10
CA ILE A 5 -1.76 44.00 27.00
C ILE A 5 -1.92 42.70 26.22
N SER A 6 -2.05 41.58 26.92
CA SER A 6 -2.53 40.33 26.29
C SER A 6 -3.89 40.64 25.67
N PRO A 7 -4.06 40.58 24.34
CA PRO A 7 -5.31 41.00 23.72
C PRO A 7 -6.44 40.09 24.19
N ASP A 8 -7.55 40.70 24.63
CA ASP A 8 -8.76 39.98 24.95
C ASP A 8 -9.51 39.64 23.65
N PHE A 9 -9.14 38.50 23.06
CA PHE A 9 -9.71 37.99 21.82
C PHE A 9 -11.20 37.60 21.95
N GLY A 10 -11.76 37.51 23.17
CA GLY A 10 -13.17 37.18 23.40
C GLY A 10 -14.15 38.27 22.97
N LYS A 11 -13.66 39.47 22.62
CA LYS A 11 -14.48 40.59 22.11
C LYS A 11 -14.63 40.58 20.59
N ILE A 12 -13.92 39.69 19.89
CA ILE A 12 -14.00 39.59 18.42
C ILE A 12 -15.27 38.81 18.05
N PRO A 13 -16.17 39.37 17.21
CA PRO A 13 -17.35 38.65 16.74
C PRO A 13 -16.97 37.31 16.06
N GLY A 14 -17.60 36.22 16.48
CA GLY A 14 -17.32 34.87 15.97
C GLY A 14 -16.17 34.13 16.68
N VAL A 15 -15.47 34.77 17.63
CA VAL A 15 -14.39 34.16 18.41
C VAL A 15 -14.88 33.86 19.83
N GLY A 16 -15.23 32.60 20.09
CA GLY A 16 -15.54 32.11 21.44
C GLY A 16 -14.28 31.80 22.27
N GLU A 17 -14.46 31.44 23.54
CA GLU A 17 -13.36 31.16 24.47
C GLU A 17 -12.37 30.08 23.96
N SER A 18 -12.90 29.04 23.31
CA SER A 18 -12.08 27.97 22.70
C SER A 18 -11.17 28.49 21.58
N ILE A 19 -11.69 29.37 20.70
CA ILE A 19 -10.92 29.93 19.59
C ILE A 19 -9.91 30.96 20.13
N SER A 20 -10.29 31.77 21.12
CA SER A 20 -9.37 32.68 21.82
C SER A 20 -8.17 31.97 22.44
N LYS A 21 -8.37 30.79 23.06
CA LYS A 21 -7.27 29.98 23.60
C LYS A 21 -6.31 29.51 22.49
N LYS A 22 -6.84 29.06 21.36
CA LYS A 22 -6.03 28.62 20.20
C LYS A 22 -5.25 29.77 19.55
N ILE A 23 -5.87 30.95 19.45
CA ILE A 23 -5.20 32.16 18.96
C ILE A 23 -4.04 32.55 19.88
N LYS A 24 -4.25 32.52 21.21
CA LYS A 24 -3.17 32.78 22.18
C LYS A 24 -2.04 31.75 22.07
N GLU A 25 -2.37 30.46 22.00
CA GLU A 25 -1.39 29.39 21.82
C GLU A 25 -0.53 29.61 20.56
N TYR A 26 -1.17 29.96 19.44
CA TYR A 26 -0.47 30.24 18.19
C TYR A 26 0.45 31.46 18.29
N LEU A 27 0.01 32.52 18.96
CA LEU A 27 0.82 33.72 19.16
C LEU A 27 2.01 33.48 20.10
N GLU A 28 1.87 32.59 21.07
CA GLU A 28 2.93 32.25 22.05
C GLU A 28 3.93 31.23 21.49
N THR A 29 3.45 30.21 20.78
CA THR A 29 4.26 29.05 20.38
C THR A 29 4.56 28.98 18.89
N GLY A 30 3.81 29.71 18.06
CA GLY A 30 3.86 29.61 16.59
C GLY A 30 3.12 28.39 16.03
N GLU A 31 2.55 27.53 16.88
CA GLU A 31 1.88 26.28 16.49
C GLU A 31 0.50 26.16 17.18
N ILE A 32 -0.37 25.29 16.65
CA ILE A 32 -1.66 24.97 17.26
C ILE A 32 -1.71 23.45 17.41
N LYS A 33 -1.62 22.94 18.64
CA LYS A 33 -1.56 21.49 18.88
C LYS A 33 -2.74 20.74 18.27
N ASP A 34 -3.95 21.27 18.44
CA ASP A 34 -5.17 20.69 17.86
C ASP A 34 -5.07 20.53 16.33
N TYR A 35 -4.45 21.49 15.64
CA TYR A 35 -4.28 21.44 14.19
C TYR A 35 -3.27 20.37 13.77
N ASP A 36 -2.18 20.23 14.51
CA ASP A 36 -1.17 19.20 14.24
C ASP A 36 -1.66 17.79 14.56
N GLU A 37 -2.47 17.63 15.61
CA GLU A 37 -3.17 16.38 15.89
C GLU A 37 -4.15 16.01 14.77
N LEU A 38 -4.98 16.96 14.34
CA LEU A 38 -5.91 16.74 13.22
C LEU A 38 -5.17 16.37 11.92
N LYS A 39 -4.04 17.01 11.64
CA LYS A 39 -3.18 16.64 10.50
C LYS A 39 -2.68 15.21 10.59
N LYS A 40 -2.18 14.80 11.76
CA LYS A 40 -1.69 13.42 11.99
C LYS A 40 -2.81 12.40 11.85
N GLU A 41 -3.98 12.66 12.43
CA GLU A 41 -5.14 11.78 12.29
C GLU A 41 -5.58 11.65 10.83
N THR A 42 -5.61 12.77 10.10
CA THR A 42 -5.94 12.79 8.67
C THR A 42 -4.92 11.98 7.86
N ALA A 43 -3.62 12.13 8.14
CA ALA A 43 -2.56 11.36 7.50
C ALA A 43 -2.70 9.85 7.74
N ILE A 44 -2.97 9.44 8.98
CA ILE A 44 -3.24 8.04 9.34
C ILE A 44 -4.46 7.52 8.58
N GLN A 45 -5.54 8.31 8.53
CA GLN A 45 -6.76 7.93 7.82
C GLN A 45 -6.50 7.73 6.31
N GLN A 46 -5.68 8.58 5.69
CA GLN A 46 -5.30 8.45 4.29
C GLN A 46 -4.51 7.17 4.01
N ILE A 47 -3.58 6.80 4.89
CA ILE A 47 -2.78 5.57 4.76
C ILE A 47 -3.67 4.33 4.87
N VAL A 48 -4.54 4.28 5.90
CA VAL A 48 -5.47 3.16 6.09
C VAL A 48 -6.41 3.02 4.90
N THR A 49 -6.94 4.15 4.43
CA THR A 49 -7.82 4.19 3.25
C THR A 49 -7.11 3.63 2.03
N TYR A 50 -5.90 4.10 1.74
CA TYR A 50 -5.11 3.63 0.62
C TYR A 50 -4.78 2.12 0.71
N PHE A 51 -4.47 1.63 1.91
CA PHE A 51 -4.28 0.19 2.14
C PHE A 51 -5.50 -0.62 1.70
N PHE A 52 -6.72 -0.22 2.08
CA PHE A 52 -7.94 -0.91 1.67
C PHE A 52 -8.22 -0.79 0.17
N GLU A 53 -7.92 0.35 -0.44
CA GLU A 53 -7.99 0.52 -1.89
C GLU A 53 -7.07 -0.48 -2.60
N THR A 54 -5.85 -0.69 -2.11
CA THR A 54 -4.95 -1.70 -2.69
C THR A 54 -5.47 -3.13 -2.54
N LYS A 55 -6.33 -3.40 -1.54
CA LYS A 55 -7.02 -4.68 -1.34
C LYS A 55 -8.27 -4.84 -2.20
N GLY A 56 -8.69 -3.81 -2.93
CA GLY A 56 -9.94 -3.82 -3.71
C GLY A 56 -11.19 -3.70 -2.84
N VAL A 57 -11.06 -3.28 -1.58
CA VAL A 57 -12.20 -3.03 -0.69
C VAL A 57 -12.60 -1.57 -0.85
N ASN A 58 -13.82 -1.33 -1.32
CA ASN A 58 -14.32 0.04 -1.43
C ASN A 58 -14.65 0.59 -0.02
N LEU A 59 -14.17 1.80 0.26
CA LEU A 59 -14.45 2.59 1.47
C LEU A 59 -15.92 2.58 1.89
N ASP A 60 -16.85 2.52 0.93
CA ASP A 60 -18.28 2.55 1.21
C ASP A 60 -18.80 1.26 1.84
N GLU A 61 -18.14 0.13 1.63
CA GLU A 61 -18.44 -1.12 2.35
C GLU A 61 -18.00 -1.06 3.81
N LEU A 62 -16.89 -0.36 4.09
CA LEU A 62 -16.39 -0.11 5.46
C LEU A 62 -17.25 0.91 6.23
N LYS A 63 -17.93 1.82 5.52
CA LYS A 63 -18.76 2.91 6.10
C LYS A 63 -20.18 2.50 6.49
N LYS A 64 -20.63 1.26 6.23
CA LYS A 64 -22.02 0.82 6.47
C LYS A 64 -22.51 0.94 7.92
N SER A 65 -21.63 1.22 8.91
CA SER A 65 -22.06 1.84 10.18
C SER A 65 -20.95 2.69 10.81
N ALA A 66 -21.30 3.80 11.46
CA ALA A 66 -20.34 4.65 12.19
C ALA A 66 -19.61 3.87 13.32
N LYS A 67 -20.27 2.84 13.87
CA LYS A 67 -19.70 1.90 14.85
C LYS A 67 -18.63 1.01 14.22
N ASN A 68 -18.89 0.45 13.03
CA ASN A 68 -17.92 -0.36 12.31
C ASN A 68 -16.74 0.47 11.81
N LYS A 69 -16.96 1.72 11.41
CA LYS A 69 -15.88 2.65 11.05
C LYS A 69 -14.90 2.81 12.21
N LYS A 70 -15.38 3.11 13.43
CA LYS A 70 -14.48 3.22 14.60
C LYS A 70 -13.71 1.92 14.89
N ILE A 71 -14.35 0.77 14.76
CA ILE A 71 -13.74 -0.54 15.07
C ILE A 71 -12.73 -0.97 13.99
N VAL A 72 -12.99 -0.70 12.71
CA VAL A 72 -12.06 -1.02 11.64
C VAL A 72 -10.85 -0.10 11.74
N TYR A 73 -11.07 1.22 11.80
CA TYR A 73 -9.96 2.16 11.86
C TYR A 73 -9.11 1.94 13.12
N SER A 74 -9.68 1.62 14.28
CA SER A 74 -8.89 1.38 15.50
C SER A 74 -7.90 0.22 15.39
N ARG A 75 -8.18 -0.79 14.55
CA ARG A 75 -7.26 -1.92 14.34
C ARG A 75 -6.07 -1.52 13.46
N PHE A 76 -6.29 -0.64 12.49
CA PHE A 76 -5.27 -0.25 11.51
C PHE A 76 -4.58 1.09 11.84
N THR A 77 -5.08 1.86 12.81
CA THR A 77 -4.49 3.14 13.22
C THR A 77 -3.09 2.98 13.81
N LYS A 78 -2.87 2.01 14.70
CA LYS A 78 -1.54 1.78 15.29
C LYS A 78 -0.50 1.37 14.22
N PRO A 79 -0.76 0.38 13.35
CA PRO A 79 0.15 0.04 12.25
C PRO A 79 0.39 1.21 11.29
N ALA A 80 -0.65 1.97 10.93
CA ALA A 80 -0.52 3.10 10.02
C ALA A 80 0.28 4.25 10.63
N LYS A 81 0.14 4.50 11.94
CA LYS A 81 0.97 5.48 12.66
C LYS A 81 2.44 5.10 12.62
N GLN A 82 2.76 3.83 12.90
CA GLN A 82 4.14 3.33 12.82
C GLN A 82 4.70 3.43 11.40
N LEU A 83 3.89 3.13 10.39
CA LEU A 83 4.29 3.27 8.99
C LEU A 83 4.56 4.74 8.63
N LEU A 84 3.73 5.67 9.08
CA LEU A 84 3.92 7.11 8.86
C LEU A 84 5.21 7.61 9.54
N GLU A 85 5.46 7.19 10.78
CA GLU A 85 6.69 7.52 11.52
C GLU A 85 7.93 6.99 10.79
N LEU A 86 7.87 5.77 10.25
CA LEU A 86 8.98 5.15 9.52
C LEU A 86 9.20 5.77 8.13
N ALA A 87 8.11 6.10 7.43
CA ALA A 87 8.15 6.67 6.08
C ALA A 87 8.54 8.16 6.08
N GLY A 88 8.15 8.89 7.12
CA GLY A 88 8.31 10.34 7.25
C GLY A 88 7.32 11.16 6.42
N SER A 89 6.60 10.56 5.47
CA SER A 89 5.52 11.22 4.72
C SER A 89 4.43 10.23 4.30
N VAL A 90 3.25 10.77 3.98
CA VAL A 90 2.10 9.97 3.54
C VAL A 90 2.37 9.36 2.15
N GLU A 91 3.03 10.10 1.27
CA GLU A 91 3.36 9.68 -0.09
C GLU A 91 4.28 8.45 -0.06
N LYS A 92 5.36 8.51 0.72
CA LYS A 92 6.29 7.38 0.89
C LYS A 92 5.61 6.16 1.52
N ALA A 93 4.70 6.37 2.47
CA ALA A 93 3.93 5.29 3.06
C ALA A 93 3.01 4.61 2.01
N LYS A 94 2.36 5.40 1.15
CA LYS A 94 1.54 4.89 0.04
C LYS A 94 2.38 4.11 -0.96
N GLU A 95 3.53 4.64 -1.38
CA GLU A 95 4.45 3.94 -2.29
C GLU A 95 4.91 2.59 -1.73
N ALA A 96 5.27 2.54 -0.44
CA ALA A 96 5.66 1.31 0.23
C ALA A 96 4.51 0.28 0.26
N ILE A 97 3.28 0.73 0.54
CA ILE A 97 2.08 -0.12 0.46
C ILE A 97 1.90 -0.67 -0.95
N THR A 98 2.07 0.14 -2.00
CA THR A 98 1.94 -0.29 -3.40
C THR A 98 2.94 -1.37 -3.77
N LYS A 99 4.23 -1.16 -3.47
CA LYS A 99 5.28 -2.15 -3.74
C LYS A 99 4.96 -3.51 -3.10
N VAL A 100 4.51 -3.48 -1.85
CA VAL A 100 4.15 -4.70 -1.10
C VAL A 100 2.87 -5.32 -1.65
N ALA A 101 1.87 -4.52 -2.00
CA ALA A 101 0.62 -4.97 -2.57
C ALA A 101 0.84 -5.69 -3.90
N GLU A 102 1.62 -5.12 -4.81
CA GLU A 102 1.95 -5.73 -6.10
C GLU A 102 2.75 -7.03 -5.93
N TRP A 103 3.76 -7.01 -5.05
CA TRP A 103 4.55 -8.19 -4.71
C TRP A 103 3.67 -9.32 -4.16
N ALA A 104 2.76 -9.01 -3.23
CA ALA A 104 1.88 -9.98 -2.60
C ALA A 104 0.84 -10.52 -3.59
N LYS A 105 0.20 -9.64 -4.38
CA LYS A 105 -0.76 -10.03 -5.44
C LYS A 105 -0.14 -10.98 -6.46
N SER A 106 1.09 -10.70 -6.91
CA SER A 106 1.80 -11.56 -7.88
C SER A 106 2.12 -12.96 -7.35
N ARG A 107 2.08 -13.16 -6.03
CA ARG A 107 2.37 -14.43 -5.36
C ARG A 107 1.13 -15.05 -4.70
N ASN A 108 -0.04 -14.45 -4.90
CA ASN A 108 -1.28 -14.84 -4.23
C ASN A 108 -1.15 -14.90 -2.69
N LEU A 109 -0.40 -13.95 -2.12
CA LEU A 109 -0.19 -13.83 -0.67
C LEU A 109 -1.11 -12.74 -0.08
N ASP A 110 -1.57 -12.97 1.14
CA ASP A 110 -2.17 -11.91 1.94
C ASP A 110 -1.09 -11.00 2.54
N TYR A 111 -1.46 -9.75 2.83
CA TYR A 111 -0.56 -8.75 3.40
C TYR A 111 -1.34 -7.78 4.30
N ALA A 112 -0.71 -7.34 5.39
CA ALA A 112 -1.25 -6.30 6.25
C ALA A 112 -0.37 -5.04 6.15
N ILE A 113 -0.79 -3.94 6.78
CA ILE A 113 0.09 -2.76 6.94
C ILE A 113 1.37 -3.18 7.68
N GLU A 114 1.28 -4.16 8.57
CA GLU A 114 2.40 -4.74 9.28
C GLU A 114 3.43 -5.39 8.36
N THR A 115 2.98 -6.00 7.28
CA THR A 115 3.86 -6.61 6.29
C THR A 115 4.76 -5.54 5.66
N VAL A 116 4.25 -4.32 5.49
CA VAL A 116 4.98 -3.20 4.88
C VAL A 116 6.17 -2.79 5.75
N PHE A 117 5.97 -2.60 7.06
CA PHE A 117 7.10 -2.25 7.92
C PHE A 117 8.07 -3.42 8.14
N LYS A 118 7.58 -4.67 8.19
CA LYS A 118 8.46 -5.85 8.33
C LYS A 118 9.37 -6.03 7.12
N LYS A 119 8.91 -5.59 5.95
CA LYS A 119 9.65 -5.63 4.69
C LYS A 119 10.32 -4.32 4.34
N TRP A 120 10.38 -3.34 5.26
CA TRP A 120 10.86 -1.99 4.98
C TRP A 120 12.26 -1.95 4.36
N LEU A 121 13.22 -2.65 4.97
CA LEU A 121 14.61 -2.74 4.47
C LEU A 121 14.74 -3.51 3.14
N GLU A 122 13.70 -4.25 2.76
CA GLU A 122 13.67 -5.08 1.55
C GLU A 122 12.81 -4.48 0.43
N LEU A 123 12.19 -3.30 0.63
CA LEU A 123 11.22 -2.74 -0.31
C LEU A 123 11.75 -2.63 -1.74
N ASP A 124 13.02 -2.28 -1.92
CA ASP A 124 13.63 -2.15 -3.25
C ASP A 124 13.94 -3.49 -3.93
N LYS A 125 13.97 -4.58 -3.15
CA LYS A 125 14.13 -5.95 -3.65
C LYS A 125 12.78 -6.61 -3.95
N LEU A 126 11.68 -6.06 -3.42
CA LEU A 126 10.35 -6.57 -3.69
C LEU A 126 9.96 -6.27 -5.13
N LYS A 127 10.05 -7.30 -5.98
CA LYS A 127 9.52 -7.26 -7.34
C LYS A 127 8.34 -8.20 -7.47
N PRO A 128 7.29 -7.82 -8.21
CA PRO A 128 6.26 -8.74 -8.65
C PRO A 128 6.91 -9.97 -9.27
N LYS A 129 6.33 -11.15 -9.03
CA LYS A 129 6.78 -12.38 -9.68
C LYS A 129 6.66 -12.16 -11.19
N GLU A 130 7.77 -12.31 -11.90
CA GLU A 130 7.75 -12.21 -13.35
C GLU A 130 6.78 -13.24 -13.92
N VAL A 131 5.92 -12.78 -14.83
CA VAL A 131 4.97 -13.65 -15.52
C VAL A 131 5.75 -14.48 -16.53
N VAL A 132 6.31 -15.60 -16.06
CA VAL A 132 7.01 -16.54 -16.93
C VAL A 132 5.98 -17.24 -17.80
N LYS A 133 5.93 -16.86 -19.08
CA LYS A 133 5.19 -17.63 -20.08
C LYS A 133 5.93 -18.93 -20.29
N LYS A 134 5.23 -20.06 -20.12
CA LYS A 134 5.79 -21.36 -20.47
C LYS A 134 5.40 -21.71 -21.90
N PRO A 135 6.32 -22.28 -22.69
CA PRO A 135 6.03 -22.70 -24.05
C PRO A 135 5.23 -24.01 -24.04
N PHE A 136 4.25 -24.10 -24.93
CA PHE A 136 3.39 -25.25 -25.15
C PHE A 136 3.30 -25.53 -26.65
N TYR A 137 3.08 -26.79 -27.00
CA TYR A 137 2.71 -27.21 -28.35
C TYR A 137 1.52 -28.15 -28.24
N ARG A 138 0.38 -27.79 -28.88
CA ARG A 138 -0.87 -28.58 -28.81
C ARG A 138 -1.28 -28.94 -27.38
N ASP A 139 -1.28 -27.95 -26.49
CA ASP A 139 -1.56 -28.10 -25.05
C ASP A 139 -0.54 -28.91 -24.22
N ASP A 140 0.51 -29.45 -24.83
CA ASP A 140 1.58 -30.15 -24.11
C ASP A 140 2.75 -29.20 -23.76
N PRO A 141 3.31 -29.27 -22.53
CA PRO A 141 4.37 -28.37 -22.10
C PRO A 141 5.69 -28.66 -22.82
N MET A 142 6.42 -27.59 -23.14
CA MET A 142 7.72 -27.67 -23.82
C MET A 142 8.88 -27.26 -22.91
N ILE A 143 10.05 -27.85 -23.14
CA ILE A 143 11.30 -27.56 -22.44
C ILE A 143 12.41 -27.31 -23.45
N TRP A 144 13.16 -26.23 -23.26
CA TRP A 144 14.37 -25.96 -24.03
C TRP A 144 15.55 -26.71 -23.42
N SER A 145 16.29 -27.46 -24.22
CA SER A 145 17.57 -28.04 -23.81
C SER A 145 18.71 -27.14 -24.24
N GLU A 146 19.40 -26.50 -23.29
CA GLU A 146 20.58 -25.68 -23.60
C GLU A 146 21.72 -26.50 -24.22
N THR A 147 21.93 -27.74 -23.74
CA THR A 147 22.98 -28.63 -24.24
C THR A 147 22.76 -29.02 -25.70
N LYS A 148 21.50 -29.32 -26.07
CA LYS A 148 21.14 -29.78 -27.41
C LYS A 148 20.68 -28.65 -28.34
N LYS A 149 20.44 -27.45 -27.79
CA LYS A 149 19.85 -26.29 -28.47
C LYS A 149 18.57 -26.62 -29.23
N ARG A 150 17.69 -27.42 -28.60
CA ARG A 150 16.44 -27.92 -29.19
C ARG A 150 15.30 -27.89 -28.17
N TRP A 151 14.08 -27.74 -28.68
CA TRP A 151 12.85 -27.85 -27.91
C TRP A 151 12.41 -29.31 -27.79
N TYR A 152 11.90 -29.69 -26.63
CA TYR A 152 11.29 -30.98 -26.36
C TYR A 152 9.87 -30.77 -25.84
N VAL A 153 8.91 -31.50 -26.41
CA VAL A 153 7.54 -31.58 -25.93
C VAL A 153 7.45 -32.72 -24.92
N VAL A 154 6.89 -32.46 -23.75
CA VAL A 154 6.64 -33.47 -22.72
C VAL A 154 5.23 -34.01 -22.94
N SER A 155 5.14 -35.22 -23.48
CA SER A 155 3.86 -35.93 -23.69
C SER A 155 3.19 -36.26 -22.34
N PRO A 156 1.84 -36.38 -22.29
CA PRO A 156 1.11 -36.86 -21.12
C PRO A 156 1.60 -38.20 -20.57
N GLU A 157 2.22 -39.03 -21.42
CA GLU A 157 2.82 -40.32 -21.04
C GLU A 157 4.24 -40.20 -20.44
N ASN A 158 4.68 -38.98 -20.08
CA ASN A 158 6.03 -38.64 -19.63
C ASN A 158 7.14 -38.90 -20.68
N GLY A 159 6.78 -39.04 -21.96
CA GLY A 159 7.72 -39.14 -23.06
C GLY A 159 8.29 -37.77 -23.46
N TRP A 160 9.58 -37.72 -23.79
CA TRP A 160 10.24 -36.51 -24.30
C TRP A 160 10.37 -36.60 -25.81
N LEU A 161 9.56 -35.83 -26.54
CA LEU A 161 9.56 -35.81 -28.00
C LEU A 161 10.29 -34.56 -28.50
N GLU A 162 11.23 -34.73 -29.42
CA GLU A 162 11.94 -33.60 -30.00
C GLU A 162 11.00 -32.78 -30.90
N TYR A 163 10.96 -31.48 -30.69
CA TYR A 163 10.12 -30.58 -31.48
C TYR A 163 10.79 -30.23 -32.81
N ALA A 164 10.12 -30.54 -33.92
CA ALA A 164 10.59 -30.28 -35.29
C ALA A 164 9.73 -29.27 -36.06
N GLY A 165 8.78 -28.60 -35.40
CA GLY A 165 7.88 -27.61 -36.01
C GLY A 165 8.48 -26.20 -36.10
N LYS A 166 7.67 -25.25 -36.56
CA LYS A 166 8.06 -23.82 -36.62
C LYS A 166 7.91 -23.16 -35.25
N GLU A 167 8.73 -22.17 -34.93
CA GLU A 167 8.59 -21.41 -33.68
C GLU A 167 7.24 -20.68 -33.56
N SER A 168 6.62 -20.30 -34.69
CA SER A 168 5.29 -19.67 -34.74
C SER A 168 4.15 -20.56 -34.24
N GLU A 169 4.38 -21.88 -34.14
CA GLU A 169 3.40 -22.84 -33.62
C GLU A 169 3.53 -23.06 -32.10
N ILE A 170 4.54 -22.44 -31.45
CA ILE A 170 4.72 -22.52 -30.01
C ILE A 170 3.76 -21.53 -29.32
N GLU A 171 2.89 -22.07 -28.49
CA GLU A 171 1.94 -21.31 -27.69
C GLU A 171 2.55 -20.93 -26.34
N TRP A 172 2.67 -19.63 -26.07
CA TRP A 172 3.24 -19.12 -24.82
C TRP A 172 2.12 -18.86 -23.80
N LYS A 173 1.87 -19.82 -22.92
CA LYS A 173 0.79 -19.75 -21.92
C LYS A 173 1.28 -19.24 -20.56
N ILE A 174 0.44 -18.45 -19.90
CA ILE A 174 0.68 -18.02 -18.52
C ILE A 174 0.09 -19.09 -17.61
N ILE A 175 0.94 -19.84 -16.91
CA ILE A 175 0.49 -20.76 -15.86
C ILE A 175 0.33 -19.93 -14.58
N LYS A 176 -0.93 -19.78 -14.13
CA LYS A 176 -1.25 -19.11 -12.87
C LYS A 176 -0.96 -20.00 -11.67
#